data_AF-A0A954ZRL8-F1
#
_entry.id   AF-A0A954ZRL8-F1
#
_cell.length_a   1.000
_cell.length_b   1.000
_cell.length_c   1.000
_cell.angle_alpha   90.00
_cell.angle_beta   90.00
_cell.angle_gamma   90.00
#
_symmetry.space_group_name_H-M   'P 1'
#
loop_
_entity.id
_entity.type
_entity.pdbx_description
1 polymer ?
#
loop_
_entity_poly.entity_id
_entity_poly.type
_entity_poly.pdbx_seq_one_letter_code
_entity_poly.pdbx_strand_id
1 'polypeptide(L)'
;MLWGAVERMMADPQACVGAYNDAVARYPEARVRPLEIGDTRVELPLWGLRTMQARVAITTDNFHEFSREELAPRGLFMSLLVRAHLGELFIHGTGGWEYDKITQDWARDWLGIELSPMAMATATQRLDLGFEPEQIIDPARAIWEAHHARHNPSAVGDHETQRKKEMCLKHIAEMQKHDEDPSAMYFKMHALLEEYRAFYADKLAGFDERVRVARSMQRQLELAGDRTWPFVLFSDEQLAALRDAVAQAMQ
;
A
#
# COMPACT_ATOMS: atom_id res chain seq x y z
N MET A 1 1.52 -15.03 35.84
CA MET A 1 0.78 -14.25 34.82
C MET A 1 1.05 -14.82 33.43
N LEU A 2 2.18 -14.52 32.77
CA LEU A 2 2.57 -15.19 31.51
C LEU A 2 2.56 -16.72 31.61
N TRP A 3 3.17 -17.26 32.67
CA TRP A 3 3.31 -18.71 32.80
C TRP A 3 1.98 -19.47 32.93
N GLY A 4 0.98 -18.91 33.61
CA GLY A 4 -0.34 -19.55 33.72
C GLY A 4 -1.08 -19.61 32.38
N ALA A 5 -0.90 -18.58 31.52
CA ALA A 5 -1.42 -18.62 30.16
C ALA A 5 -0.68 -19.65 29.29
N VAL A 6 0.64 -19.81 29.48
CA VAL A 6 1.43 -20.85 28.82
C VAL A 6 1.02 -22.25 29.29
N GLU A 7 0.79 -22.45 30.59
CA GLU A 7 0.30 -23.74 31.13
C GLU A 7 -1.07 -24.10 30.54
N ARG A 8 -2.00 -23.15 30.47
CA ARG A 8 -3.31 -23.35 29.82
C ARG A 8 -3.17 -23.66 28.33
N MET A 9 -2.27 -22.97 27.65
CA MET A 9 -1.95 -23.23 26.24
C MET A 9 -1.38 -24.63 26.02
N MET A 10 -0.52 -25.11 26.93
CA MET A 10 0.03 -26.46 26.85
C MET A 10 -0.96 -27.55 27.24
N ALA A 11 -1.96 -27.24 28.07
CA ALA A 11 -3.03 -28.18 28.41
C ALA A 11 -3.95 -28.48 27.22
N ASP A 12 -4.20 -27.49 26.36
CA ASP A 12 -4.98 -27.64 25.12
C ASP A 12 -4.44 -26.72 24.01
N PRO A 13 -3.36 -27.14 23.33
CA PRO A 13 -2.73 -26.33 22.30
C PRO A 13 -3.63 -26.18 21.07
N GLN A 14 -4.45 -27.19 20.75
CA GLN A 14 -5.38 -27.14 19.62
C GLN A 14 -6.47 -26.09 19.85
N ALA A 15 -7.07 -26.02 21.03
CA ALA A 15 -8.06 -24.98 21.32
C ALA A 15 -7.44 -23.58 21.30
N CYS A 16 -6.25 -23.40 21.89
CA CYS A 16 -5.55 -22.11 21.88
C CYS A 16 -5.27 -21.62 20.44
N VAL A 17 -4.73 -22.51 19.61
CA VAL A 17 -4.25 -22.15 18.27
C VAL A 17 -5.38 -22.14 17.26
N GLY A 18 -6.41 -22.97 17.44
CA GLY A 18 -7.67 -22.90 16.71
C GLY A 18 -8.34 -21.54 16.89
N ALA A 19 -8.54 -21.10 18.14
CA ALA A 19 -9.10 -19.77 18.42
C ALA A 19 -8.24 -18.63 17.86
N TYR A 20 -6.91 -18.76 17.90
CA TYR A 20 -6.00 -17.80 17.26
C TYR A 20 -6.23 -17.76 15.75
N ASN A 21 -6.27 -18.90 15.08
CA ASN A 21 -6.42 -18.99 13.63
C ASN A 21 -7.80 -18.50 13.17
N ASP A 22 -8.86 -18.79 13.93
CA ASP A 22 -10.21 -18.28 13.68
C ASP A 22 -10.29 -16.76 13.85
N ALA A 23 -9.58 -16.21 14.83
CA ALA A 23 -9.42 -14.76 14.97
C ALA A 23 -8.66 -14.16 13.78
N VAL A 24 -7.53 -14.75 13.37
CA VAL A 24 -6.76 -14.29 12.20
C VAL A 24 -7.60 -14.31 10.92
N ALA A 25 -8.42 -15.35 10.72
CA ALA A 25 -9.26 -15.50 9.53
C ALA A 25 -10.33 -14.39 9.39
N ARG A 26 -10.74 -13.76 10.49
CA ARG A 26 -11.70 -12.64 10.47
C ARG A 26 -11.11 -11.32 9.95
N TYR A 27 -9.79 -11.19 9.94
CA TYR A 27 -9.09 -9.94 9.60
C TYR A 27 -8.00 -10.16 8.53
N PRO A 28 -8.38 -10.54 7.29
CA PRO A 28 -7.42 -10.84 6.21
C PRO A 28 -6.52 -9.64 5.84
N GLU A 29 -6.99 -8.42 6.03
CA GLU A 29 -6.27 -7.16 5.80
C GLU A 29 -5.05 -6.98 6.71
N ALA A 30 -5.06 -7.59 7.90
CA ALA A 30 -3.94 -7.52 8.84
C ALA A 30 -2.73 -8.34 8.37
N ARG A 31 -2.90 -9.26 7.41
CA ARG A 31 -1.83 -10.11 6.84
C ARG A 31 -1.04 -10.89 7.90
N VAL A 32 -1.69 -11.26 8.99
CA VAL A 32 -1.12 -12.15 10.01
C VAL A 32 -1.16 -13.58 9.49
N ARG A 33 -0.04 -14.29 9.62
CA ARG A 33 0.03 -15.71 9.25
C ARG A 33 -0.70 -16.57 10.30
N PRO A 34 -1.57 -17.50 9.89
CA PRO A 34 -2.05 -18.57 10.75
C PRO A 34 -0.89 -19.42 11.30
N LEU A 35 -1.04 -19.91 12.51
CA LEU A 35 -0.10 -20.86 13.13
C LEU A 35 -0.36 -22.27 12.61
N GLU A 36 0.69 -23.08 12.52
CA GLU A 36 0.58 -24.47 12.09
C GLU A 36 -0.19 -25.32 13.11
N ILE A 37 -1.22 -26.03 12.66
CA ILE A 37 -1.93 -27.06 13.42
C ILE A 37 -1.82 -28.36 12.63
N GLY A 38 -1.17 -29.36 13.21
CA GLY A 38 -1.17 -30.74 12.74
C GLY A 38 -1.64 -31.71 13.83
N ASP A 39 -1.80 -32.98 13.47
CA ASP A 39 -2.35 -34.01 14.37
C ASP A 39 -1.52 -34.20 15.64
N THR A 40 -0.18 -34.11 15.53
CA THR A 40 0.75 -34.33 16.65
C THR A 40 1.59 -33.11 16.98
N ARG A 41 1.61 -32.08 16.12
CA ARG A 41 2.47 -30.91 16.23
C ARG A 41 1.65 -29.65 16.07
N VAL A 42 1.65 -28.81 17.10
CA VAL A 42 0.98 -27.51 17.09
C VAL A 42 2.01 -26.40 17.33
N GLU A 43 2.04 -25.40 16.44
CA GLU A 43 2.86 -24.21 16.61
C GLU A 43 2.20 -23.25 17.60
N LEU A 44 2.95 -22.85 18.63
CA LEU A 44 2.46 -21.96 19.69
C LEU A 44 2.79 -20.49 19.35
N PRO A 45 2.01 -19.52 19.87
CA PRO A 45 2.29 -18.09 19.74
C PRO A 45 3.46 -17.62 20.64
N LEU A 46 4.53 -18.40 20.65
CA LEU A 46 5.77 -18.20 21.40
C LEU A 46 6.99 -18.20 20.47
N TRP A 47 8.03 -17.50 20.91
CA TRP A 47 9.39 -17.57 20.40
C TRP A 47 10.30 -18.23 21.45
N GLY A 48 11.17 -19.12 20.99
CA GLY A 48 12.33 -19.59 21.72
C GLY A 48 13.51 -18.67 21.45
N LEU A 49 14.13 -18.15 22.50
CA LEU A 49 15.22 -17.19 22.45
C LEU A 49 16.45 -17.82 23.11
N ARG A 50 17.56 -17.86 22.37
CA ARG A 50 18.89 -18.21 22.89
C ARG A 50 19.87 -17.12 22.54
N THR A 51 20.80 -16.86 23.46
CA THR A 51 21.82 -15.82 23.29
C THR A 51 22.57 -16.01 21.98
N MET A 52 22.65 -14.95 21.17
CA MET A 52 23.34 -14.95 19.87
C MET A 52 22.79 -15.96 18.84
N GLN A 53 21.53 -16.39 18.98
CA GLN A 53 20.86 -17.27 18.04
C GLN A 53 19.60 -16.60 17.47
N ALA A 54 19.18 -17.04 16.28
CA ALA A 54 17.91 -16.63 15.72
C ALA A 54 16.75 -17.12 16.61
N ARG A 55 15.66 -16.34 16.67
CA ARG A 55 14.42 -16.76 17.32
C ARG A 55 13.85 -18.00 16.62
N VAL A 56 13.39 -18.98 17.39
CA VAL A 56 12.82 -20.22 16.89
C VAL A 56 11.33 -20.26 17.20
N ALA A 57 10.52 -20.70 16.25
CA ALA A 57 9.10 -20.96 16.48
C ALA A 57 8.95 -22.11 17.49
N ILE A 58 8.21 -21.86 18.57
CA ILE A 58 7.91 -22.90 19.54
C ILE A 58 6.74 -23.74 19.04
N THR A 59 6.89 -25.05 19.15
CA THR A 59 5.85 -26.03 18.91
C THR A 59 5.72 -26.95 20.13
N THR A 60 4.66 -27.74 20.18
CA THR A 60 4.51 -28.81 21.19
C THR A 60 5.74 -29.71 21.30
N ASP A 61 6.40 -30.01 20.17
CA ASP A 61 7.54 -30.92 20.12
C ASP A 61 8.84 -30.37 20.75
N ASN A 62 9.12 -29.07 20.53
CA ASN A 62 10.38 -28.46 21.00
C ASN A 62 10.21 -27.61 22.26
N PHE A 63 8.99 -27.45 22.78
CA PHE A 63 8.69 -26.63 23.95
C PHE A 63 9.59 -26.98 25.15
N HIS A 64 9.81 -28.28 25.38
CA HIS A 64 10.61 -28.78 26.51
C HIS A 64 12.12 -28.53 26.37
N GLU A 65 12.60 -28.12 25.19
CA GLU A 65 14.01 -27.78 24.95
C GLU A 65 14.38 -26.35 25.40
N PHE A 66 13.39 -25.57 25.81
CA PHE A 66 13.58 -24.18 26.23
C PHE A 66 13.20 -24.01 27.70
N SER A 67 14.03 -23.29 28.45
CA SER A 67 13.67 -22.85 29.80
C SER A 67 12.59 -21.78 29.73
N ARG A 68 11.94 -21.52 30.87
CA ARG A 68 10.92 -20.48 30.97
C ARG A 68 11.44 -19.10 30.58
N GLU A 69 12.69 -18.80 30.90
CA GLU A 69 13.37 -17.53 30.62
C GLU A 69 13.75 -17.39 29.13
N GLU A 70 13.84 -18.52 28.42
CA GLU A 70 14.09 -18.58 26.98
C GLU A 70 12.81 -18.47 26.15
N LEU A 71 11.63 -18.51 26.78
CA LEU A 71 10.34 -18.38 26.12
C LEU A 71 9.84 -16.94 26.14
N ALA A 72 9.52 -16.41 24.96
CA ALA A 72 8.96 -15.07 24.79
C ALA A 72 7.65 -15.10 23.99
N PRO A 73 6.65 -14.27 24.33
CA PRO A 73 5.42 -14.18 23.56
C PRO A 73 5.67 -13.55 22.18
N ARG A 74 4.96 -14.04 21.16
CA ARG A 74 4.86 -13.36 19.87
C ARG A 74 3.98 -12.12 19.98
N GLY A 75 3.99 -11.25 18.96
CA GLY A 75 3.30 -9.95 18.98
C GLY A 75 1.88 -9.99 19.52
N LEU A 76 1.01 -10.83 18.97
CA LEU A 76 -0.40 -10.93 19.39
C LEU A 76 -0.54 -11.44 20.83
N PHE A 77 0.32 -12.38 21.26
CA PHE A 77 0.30 -12.90 22.63
C PHE A 77 0.87 -11.90 23.63
N MET A 78 1.89 -11.13 23.22
CA MET A 78 2.41 -10.02 24.00
C MET A 78 1.32 -8.98 24.22
N SER A 79 0.62 -8.55 23.15
CA SER A 79 -0.53 -7.65 23.25
C SER A 79 -1.61 -8.18 24.20
N LEU A 80 -1.94 -9.48 24.10
CA LEU A 80 -2.92 -10.11 24.99
C LEU A 80 -2.51 -9.95 26.45
N LEU A 81 -1.28 -10.32 26.80
CA LEU A 81 -0.77 -10.27 28.17
C LEU A 81 -0.71 -8.84 28.71
N VAL A 82 -0.25 -7.90 27.88
CA VAL A 82 -0.14 -6.49 28.25
C VAL A 82 -1.53 -5.90 28.48
N ARG A 83 -2.49 -6.14 27.58
CA ARG A 83 -3.86 -5.62 27.71
C ARG A 83 -4.64 -6.29 28.83
N ALA A 84 -4.39 -7.56 29.12
CA ALA A 84 -5.06 -8.26 30.21
C ALA A 84 -4.58 -7.83 31.60
N HIS A 85 -3.37 -7.27 31.73
CA HIS A 85 -2.73 -7.11 33.04
C HIS A 85 -2.04 -5.77 33.31
N LEU A 86 -1.63 -5.01 32.30
CA LEU A 86 -0.75 -3.85 32.49
C LEU A 86 -1.39 -2.50 32.20
N GLY A 87 -2.52 -2.45 31.50
CA GLY A 87 -3.13 -1.17 31.12
C GLY A 87 -4.65 -1.19 31.15
N GLU A 88 -5.25 -0.03 31.41
CA GLU A 88 -6.70 0.22 31.33
C GLU A 88 -7.12 0.72 29.94
N LEU A 89 -6.16 1.23 29.16
CA LEU A 89 -6.33 1.70 27.79
C LEU A 89 -5.08 1.32 26.99
N PHE A 90 -5.28 0.78 25.79
CA PHE A 90 -4.20 0.41 24.89
C PHE A 90 -4.22 1.27 23.63
N ILE A 91 -3.20 2.10 23.45
CA ILE A 91 -3.15 3.11 22.38
C ILE A 91 -2.30 2.59 21.21
N HIS A 92 -2.86 2.65 20.01
CA HIS A 92 -2.21 2.24 18.78
C HIS A 92 -2.01 3.40 17.81
N GLY A 93 -0.95 3.31 16.99
CA GLY A 93 -0.89 4.00 15.70
C GLY A 93 -1.64 3.20 14.62
N THR A 94 -1.66 3.70 13.38
CA THR A 94 -2.44 3.07 12.28
C THR A 94 -2.09 1.60 12.01
N GLY A 95 -0.83 1.21 12.25
CA GLY A 95 -0.39 -0.18 12.03
C GLY A 95 -0.91 -1.13 13.09
N GLY A 96 -0.73 -0.80 14.37
CA GLY A 96 -1.08 -1.67 15.51
C GLY A 96 -2.59 -1.94 15.65
N TRP A 97 -3.42 -0.97 15.22
CA TRP A 97 -4.87 -1.02 15.36
C TRP A 97 -5.50 -2.27 14.72
N GLU A 98 -5.08 -2.65 13.51
CA GLU A 98 -5.66 -3.80 12.81
C GLU A 98 -5.25 -5.14 13.45
N TYR A 99 -3.99 -5.26 13.88
CA TYR A 99 -3.50 -6.48 14.54
C TYR A 99 -4.20 -6.77 15.86
N ASP A 100 -4.52 -5.71 16.60
CA ASP A 100 -5.00 -5.86 17.98
C ASP A 100 -6.49 -6.25 18.06
N LYS A 101 -7.24 -6.07 16.97
CA LYS A 101 -8.58 -6.66 16.79
C LYS A 101 -8.52 -8.19 16.83
N ILE A 102 -7.50 -8.78 16.21
CA ILE A 102 -7.26 -10.23 16.27
C ILE A 102 -7.00 -10.64 17.73
N THR A 103 -6.16 -9.88 18.44
CA THR A 103 -5.86 -10.17 19.85
C THR A 103 -7.10 -10.09 20.74
N GLN A 104 -7.98 -9.10 20.52
CA GLN A 104 -9.27 -8.99 21.23
C GLN A 104 -10.12 -10.26 21.04
N ASP A 105 -10.30 -10.65 19.79
CA ASP A 105 -11.17 -11.76 19.43
C ASP A 105 -10.59 -13.10 19.88
N TRP A 106 -9.28 -13.28 19.73
CA TRP A 106 -8.59 -14.47 20.23
C TRP A 106 -8.71 -14.59 21.76
N ALA A 107 -8.54 -13.50 22.50
CA ALA A 107 -8.68 -13.52 23.96
C ALA A 107 -10.11 -13.85 24.41
N ARG A 108 -11.11 -13.30 23.71
CA ARG A 108 -12.53 -13.61 23.95
C ARG A 108 -12.82 -15.09 23.74
N ASP A 109 -12.36 -15.65 22.62
CA ASP A 109 -12.72 -17.01 22.23
C ASP A 109 -11.93 -18.08 22.99
N TRP A 110 -10.65 -17.83 23.30
CA TRP A 110 -9.79 -18.79 24.00
C TRP A 110 -9.91 -18.71 25.53
N LEU A 111 -9.92 -17.48 26.07
CA LEU A 111 -9.86 -17.24 27.51
C LEU A 111 -11.21 -16.82 28.10
N GLY A 112 -12.17 -16.39 27.28
CA GLY A 112 -13.46 -15.88 27.75
C GLY A 112 -13.34 -14.50 28.41
N ILE A 113 -12.31 -13.72 28.05
CA ILE A 113 -12.04 -12.40 28.65
C ILE A 113 -12.20 -11.28 27.64
N GLU A 114 -12.72 -10.15 28.11
CA GLU A 114 -12.61 -8.88 27.40
C GLU A 114 -11.29 -8.20 27.80
N LEU A 115 -10.49 -7.82 26.80
CA LEU A 115 -9.28 -7.05 27.04
C LEU A 115 -9.59 -5.57 27.27
N SER A 116 -8.68 -4.86 27.94
CA SER A 116 -8.79 -3.42 28.15
C SER A 116 -9.04 -2.66 26.83
N PRO A 117 -9.92 -1.64 26.81
CA PRO A 117 -10.25 -0.89 25.61
C PRO A 117 -9.02 -0.44 24.80
N MET A 118 -9.20 -0.32 23.49
CA MET A 118 -8.17 0.17 22.59
C MET A 118 -8.61 1.46 21.91
N ALA A 119 -7.67 2.36 21.67
CA ALA A 119 -7.87 3.59 20.91
C ALA A 119 -6.78 3.74 19.84
N MET A 120 -7.15 4.30 18.68
CA MET A 120 -6.18 4.71 17.67
C MET A 120 -5.93 6.22 17.81
N ALA A 121 -4.70 6.59 18.07
CA ALA A 121 -4.27 7.99 18.09
C ALA A 121 -3.05 8.13 17.16
N THR A 122 -3.19 8.97 16.13
CA THR A 122 -2.14 9.18 15.13
C THR A 122 -2.04 10.65 14.78
N ALA A 123 -0.81 11.13 14.62
CA ALA A 123 -0.50 12.43 14.04
C ALA A 123 0.50 12.20 12.90
N THR A 124 0.27 12.82 11.76
CA THR A 124 1.12 12.67 10.57
C THR A 124 1.67 14.04 10.18
N GLN A 125 2.99 14.19 10.24
CA GLN A 125 3.70 15.30 9.63
C GLN A 125 4.30 14.82 8.31
N ARG A 126 3.99 15.53 7.22
CA ARG A 126 4.62 15.29 5.92
C ARG A 126 5.85 16.18 5.78
N LEU A 127 6.87 15.65 5.10
CA LEU A 127 8.08 16.41 4.82
C LEU A 127 7.76 17.47 3.77
N ASP A 128 8.04 18.73 4.10
CA ASP A 128 7.96 19.80 3.11
C ASP A 128 9.17 19.70 2.18
N LEU A 129 8.92 19.27 0.95
CA LEU A 129 9.92 19.17 -0.10
C LEU A 129 9.89 20.39 -1.06
N GLY A 130 9.14 21.44 -0.72
CA GLY A 130 9.04 22.67 -1.52
C GLY A 130 8.25 22.51 -2.81
N PHE A 131 7.29 21.58 -2.86
CA PHE A 131 6.42 21.37 -4.03
C PHE A 131 5.11 22.13 -3.86
N GLU A 132 4.81 23.00 -4.82
CA GLU A 132 3.51 23.67 -4.91
C GLU A 132 2.48 22.78 -5.64
N PRO A 133 1.37 22.38 -5.00
CA PRO A 133 0.35 21.51 -5.60
C PRO A 133 -0.30 22.08 -6.87
N GLU A 134 -0.24 23.40 -7.05
CA GLU A 134 -0.82 24.10 -8.19
C GLU A 134 -0.02 23.90 -9.48
N GLN A 135 1.21 23.40 -9.38
CA GLN A 135 2.09 23.12 -10.53
C GLN A 135 1.86 21.73 -11.13
N ILE A 136 0.93 20.94 -10.58
CA ILE A 136 0.75 19.53 -10.95
C ILE A 136 0.15 19.41 -12.36
N ILE A 137 0.93 18.82 -13.25
CA ILE A 137 0.46 18.37 -14.56
C ILE A 137 -0.11 16.95 -14.38
N ASP A 138 -1.39 16.76 -14.68
CA ASP A 138 -2.01 15.43 -14.71
C ASP A 138 -1.29 14.53 -15.74
N PRO A 139 -0.60 13.45 -15.31
CA PRO A 139 0.09 12.54 -16.20
C PRO A 139 -0.82 11.86 -17.21
N ALA A 140 -2.07 11.53 -16.81
CA ALA A 140 -3.03 10.88 -17.70
C ALA A 140 -3.39 11.82 -18.86
N ARG A 141 -3.68 13.08 -18.54
CA ARG A 141 -3.93 14.12 -19.55
C ARG A 141 -2.72 14.34 -20.45
N ALA A 142 -1.51 14.47 -19.90
CA ALA A 142 -0.30 14.67 -20.70
C ALA A 142 -0.04 13.50 -21.68
N ILE A 143 -0.21 12.26 -21.21
CA ILE A 143 -0.06 11.05 -22.05
C ILE A 143 -1.09 11.05 -23.17
N TRP A 144 -2.35 11.36 -22.84
CA TRP A 144 -3.41 11.45 -23.83
C TRP A 144 -3.12 12.52 -24.88
N GLU A 145 -2.70 13.71 -24.47
CA GLU A 145 -2.33 14.80 -25.39
C GLU A 145 -1.17 14.40 -26.31
N ALA A 146 -0.13 13.75 -25.79
CA ALA A 146 1.02 13.29 -26.57
C ALA A 146 0.68 12.17 -27.56
N HIS A 147 -0.18 11.24 -27.16
CA HIS A 147 -0.71 10.22 -28.07
C HIS A 147 -1.60 10.87 -29.13
N HIS A 148 -2.52 11.76 -28.72
CA HIS A 148 -3.46 12.40 -29.61
C HIS A 148 -2.76 13.26 -30.67
N ALA A 149 -1.73 14.02 -30.29
CA ALA A 149 -0.99 14.90 -31.21
C ALA A 149 -0.31 14.14 -32.36
N ARG A 150 0.12 12.90 -32.15
CA ARG A 150 0.72 12.05 -33.21
C ARG A 150 -0.27 11.67 -34.31
N HIS A 151 -1.57 11.68 -33.99
CA HIS A 151 -2.63 11.29 -34.91
C HIS A 151 -3.50 12.47 -35.34
N ASN A 152 -3.36 13.64 -34.72
CA ASN A 152 -4.17 14.82 -34.99
C ASN A 152 -3.28 16.02 -35.33
N PRO A 153 -3.00 16.25 -36.63
CA PRO A 153 -2.23 17.40 -37.08
C PRO A 153 -2.70 18.77 -36.57
N SER A 154 -4.00 18.96 -36.28
CA SER A 154 -4.46 20.23 -35.71
C SER A 154 -3.93 20.49 -34.31
N ALA A 155 -3.48 19.46 -33.58
CA ALA A 155 -2.90 19.61 -32.24
C ALA A 155 -1.59 20.43 -32.24
N VAL A 156 -0.88 20.48 -33.38
CA VAL A 156 0.32 21.31 -33.56
C VAL A 156 0.08 22.55 -34.43
N GLY A 157 -1.20 22.82 -34.75
CA GLY A 157 -1.64 23.93 -35.61
C GLY A 157 -1.69 23.60 -37.11
N ASP A 158 -1.45 22.35 -37.53
CA ASP A 158 -1.53 21.96 -38.94
C ASP A 158 -2.96 21.57 -39.35
N HIS A 159 -3.75 22.58 -39.63
CA HIS A 159 -5.13 22.40 -40.08
C HIS A 159 -5.23 21.87 -41.52
N GLU A 160 -4.20 22.04 -42.35
CA GLU A 160 -4.24 21.59 -43.74
C GLU A 160 -4.10 20.06 -43.83
N THR A 161 -3.08 19.51 -43.17
CA THR A 161 -2.87 18.06 -43.09
C THR A 161 -4.04 17.39 -42.36
N GLN A 162 -4.61 18.04 -41.34
CA GLN A 162 -5.82 17.54 -40.68
C GLN A 162 -7.00 17.42 -41.66
N ARG A 163 -7.25 18.43 -42.51
CA ARG A 163 -8.30 18.34 -43.55
C ARG A 163 -8.02 17.22 -44.55
N LYS A 164 -6.77 17.07 -45.00
CA LYS A 164 -6.38 15.97 -45.92
C LYS A 164 -6.62 14.59 -45.29
N LYS A 165 -6.29 14.43 -44.01
CA LYS A 165 -6.58 13.21 -43.22
C LYS A 165 -8.09 12.95 -43.14
N GLU A 166 -8.89 13.96 -42.82
CA GLU A 166 -10.36 13.86 -42.76
C GLU A 166 -10.97 13.48 -44.11
N MET A 167 -10.44 13.99 -45.22
CA MET A 167 -10.85 13.57 -46.57
C MET A 167 -10.57 12.08 -46.80
N CYS A 168 -9.39 11.58 -46.42
CA CYS A 168 -9.06 10.16 -46.54
C CYS A 168 -10.01 9.29 -45.71
N LEU A 169 -10.30 9.68 -44.46
CA LEU A 169 -11.24 8.97 -43.59
C LEU A 169 -12.66 8.94 -44.17
N LYS A 170 -13.13 10.04 -44.76
CA LYS A 170 -14.43 10.09 -45.45
C LYS A 170 -14.49 9.11 -46.62
N HIS A 171 -13.46 9.07 -47.47
CA HIS A 171 -13.39 8.15 -48.60
C HIS A 171 -13.32 6.69 -48.14
N ILE A 172 -12.54 6.38 -47.09
CA ILE A 172 -12.48 5.04 -46.50
C ILE A 172 -13.88 4.60 -46.03
N ALA A 173 -14.60 5.47 -45.32
CA ALA A 173 -15.93 5.17 -44.83
C ALA A 173 -16.97 5.00 -45.95
N GLU A 174 -16.82 5.72 -47.07
CA GLU A 174 -17.67 5.56 -48.25
C GLU A 174 -17.39 4.25 -48.98
N MET A 175 -16.12 3.91 -49.23
CA MET A 175 -15.71 2.64 -49.86
C MET A 175 -16.17 1.42 -49.06
N GLN A 176 -16.03 1.45 -47.73
CA GLN A 176 -16.51 0.38 -46.85
C GLN A 176 -18.03 0.19 -46.91
N LYS A 177 -18.81 1.26 -47.14
CA LYS A 177 -20.28 1.14 -47.31
C LYS A 177 -20.66 0.49 -48.65
N HIS A 178 -19.78 0.59 -49.64
CA HIS A 178 -19.98 0.03 -50.98
C HIS A 178 -19.28 -1.33 -51.18
N ASP A 179 -18.74 -1.93 -50.11
CA ASP A 179 -17.97 -3.18 -50.13
C ASP A 179 -16.74 -3.13 -51.06
N GLU A 180 -16.15 -1.94 -51.19
CA GLU A 180 -14.93 -1.69 -51.94
C GLU A 180 -13.69 -1.75 -51.02
N ASP A 181 -12.54 -2.16 -51.55
CA ASP A 181 -11.29 -2.26 -50.80
C ASP A 181 -10.69 -0.86 -50.46
N PRO A 182 -10.67 -0.44 -49.18
CA PRO A 182 -10.19 0.88 -48.80
C PRO A 182 -8.67 0.95 -48.63
N SER A 183 -7.93 -0.14 -48.88
CA SER A 183 -6.50 -0.27 -48.56
C SER A 183 -5.66 0.86 -49.14
N ALA A 184 -5.91 1.27 -50.38
CA ALA A 184 -5.17 2.37 -51.02
C ALA A 184 -5.33 3.71 -50.27
N MET A 185 -6.54 4.03 -49.80
CA MET A 185 -6.79 5.26 -49.03
C MET A 185 -6.25 5.17 -47.61
N TYR A 186 -6.26 3.98 -47.01
CA TYR A 186 -5.61 3.72 -45.73
C TYR A 186 -4.10 3.96 -45.81
N PHE A 187 -3.40 3.37 -46.80
CA PHE A 187 -1.97 3.61 -46.98
C PHE A 187 -1.65 5.09 -47.25
N LYS A 188 -2.47 5.76 -48.06
CA LYS A 188 -2.32 7.20 -48.32
C LYS A 188 -2.45 8.04 -47.05
N MET A 189 -3.42 7.73 -46.18
CA MET A 189 -3.57 8.41 -44.89
C MET A 189 -2.35 8.16 -43.98
N HIS A 190 -1.84 6.93 -43.94
CA HIS A 190 -0.67 6.59 -43.13
C HIS A 190 0.60 7.27 -43.61
N ALA A 191 0.84 7.33 -44.92
CA ALA A 191 1.96 8.07 -45.51
C ALA A 191 1.88 9.57 -45.16
N LEU A 192 0.70 10.18 -45.30
CA LEU A 192 0.47 11.57 -44.88
C LEU A 192 0.79 11.80 -43.40
N LEU A 193 0.38 10.87 -42.52
CA LEU A 193 0.67 10.97 -41.08
C LEU A 193 2.14 10.71 -40.75
N GLU A 194 2.85 9.95 -41.57
CA GLU A 194 4.30 9.73 -41.42
C GLU A 194 5.08 10.99 -41.80
N GLU A 195 4.76 11.61 -42.94
CA GLU A 195 5.33 12.90 -43.36
C GLU A 195 5.06 13.99 -42.31
N TYR A 196 3.82 14.07 -41.82
CA TYR A 196 3.43 14.95 -40.73
C TYR A 196 4.29 14.76 -39.48
N ARG A 197 4.44 13.51 -39.03
CA ARG A 197 5.21 13.19 -37.82
C ARG A 197 6.69 13.50 -37.98
N ALA A 198 7.25 13.28 -39.17
CA ALA A 198 8.62 13.63 -39.48
C ALA A 198 8.82 15.15 -39.50
N PHE A 199 7.91 15.89 -40.14
CA PHE A 199 8.01 17.35 -40.27
C PHE A 199 7.83 18.08 -38.93
N TYR A 200 6.91 17.61 -38.08
CA TYR A 200 6.66 18.19 -36.75
C TYR A 200 7.33 17.42 -35.61
N ALA A 201 8.40 16.69 -35.88
CA ALA A 201 9.09 15.86 -34.89
C ALA A 201 9.43 16.66 -33.61
N ASP A 202 9.94 17.89 -33.74
CA ASP A 202 10.30 18.73 -32.59
C ASP A 202 9.08 19.15 -31.76
N LYS A 203 7.97 19.52 -32.42
CA LYS A 203 6.73 19.88 -31.71
C LYS A 203 6.14 18.67 -30.99
N LEU A 204 6.16 17.50 -31.63
CA LEU A 204 5.70 16.24 -31.03
C LEU A 204 6.60 15.81 -29.86
N ALA A 205 7.92 16.01 -29.97
CA ALA A 205 8.86 15.80 -28.87
C ALA A 205 8.54 16.72 -27.67
N GLY A 206 8.03 17.93 -27.90
CA GLY A 206 7.53 18.80 -26.84
C GLY A 206 6.36 18.21 -26.04
N PHE A 207 5.48 17.43 -26.67
CA PHE A 207 4.43 16.70 -25.93
C PHE A 207 5.00 15.53 -25.12
N ASP A 208 5.98 14.81 -25.67
CA ASP A 208 6.66 13.73 -24.93
C ASP A 208 7.43 14.28 -23.72
N GLU A 209 8.02 15.46 -23.87
CA GLU A 209 8.68 16.15 -22.76
C GLU A 209 7.70 16.50 -21.64
N ARG A 210 6.51 16.98 -21.99
CA ARG A 210 5.44 17.24 -21.00
C ARG A 210 5.03 15.98 -20.26
N VAL A 211 4.97 14.82 -20.94
CA VAL A 211 4.73 13.52 -20.28
C VAL A 211 5.85 13.18 -19.31
N ARG A 212 7.12 13.39 -19.71
CA ARG A 212 8.28 13.13 -18.85
C ARG A 212 8.24 13.98 -17.59
N VAL A 213 7.96 15.27 -17.74
CA VAL A 213 7.81 16.22 -16.62
C VAL A 213 6.67 15.78 -15.70
N ALA A 214 5.48 15.52 -16.24
CA ALA A 214 4.31 15.10 -15.46
C ALA A 214 4.57 13.83 -14.64
N ARG A 215 5.20 12.81 -15.25
CA ARG A 215 5.59 11.58 -14.54
C ARG A 215 6.64 11.83 -13.46
N SER A 216 7.58 12.74 -13.70
CA SER A 216 8.59 13.10 -12.70
C SER A 216 7.95 13.78 -11.49
N MET A 217 7.03 14.72 -11.74
CA MET A 217 6.28 15.40 -10.69
C MET A 217 5.40 14.42 -9.90
N GLN A 218 4.72 13.48 -10.56
CA GLN A 218 3.93 12.45 -9.88
C GLN A 218 4.76 11.65 -8.88
N ARG A 219 5.96 11.19 -9.28
CA ARG A 219 6.87 10.48 -8.36
C ARG A 219 7.33 11.35 -7.19
N GLN A 220 7.59 12.63 -7.45
CA GLN A 220 7.96 13.58 -6.38
C GLN A 220 6.82 13.81 -5.38
N LEU A 221 5.57 13.86 -5.86
CA LEU A 221 4.39 13.95 -5.00
C LEU A 221 4.19 12.68 -4.16
N GLU A 222 4.42 11.50 -4.76
CA GLU A 222 4.37 10.23 -4.03
C GLU A 222 5.39 10.23 -2.88
N LEU A 223 6.61 10.71 -3.14
CA LEU A 223 7.65 10.88 -2.12
C LEU A 223 7.27 11.94 -1.07
N ALA A 224 6.70 13.07 -1.47
CA ALA A 224 6.22 14.10 -0.54
C ALA A 224 5.03 13.63 0.32
N GLY A 225 4.22 12.73 -0.22
CA GLY A 225 3.11 12.08 0.48
C GLY A 225 3.54 10.95 1.41
N ASP A 226 4.79 10.50 1.32
CA ASP A 226 5.32 9.44 2.19
C ASP A 226 5.37 9.92 3.65
N ARG A 227 4.95 9.03 4.55
CA ARG A 227 4.92 9.25 6.01
C ARG A 227 6.06 8.57 6.75
N THR A 228 6.99 7.96 6.03
CA THR A 228 8.08 7.13 6.59
C THR A 228 9.43 7.86 6.60
N TRP A 229 9.45 9.15 6.28
CA TRP A 229 10.65 9.97 6.36
C TRP A 229 11.24 9.97 7.79
N PRO A 230 12.57 9.80 7.94
CA PRO A 230 13.23 9.93 9.23
C PRO A 230 12.97 11.29 9.88
N PHE A 231 12.66 11.30 11.18
CA PHE A 231 12.33 12.54 11.91
C PHE A 231 13.44 13.60 11.84
N VAL A 232 14.70 13.20 11.62
CA VAL A 232 15.86 14.10 11.49
C VAL A 232 15.82 15.00 10.25
N LEU A 233 14.93 14.71 9.29
CA LEU A 233 14.75 15.54 8.09
C LEU A 233 13.75 16.69 8.32
N PHE A 234 13.03 16.68 9.43
CA PHE A 234 12.05 17.71 9.76
C PHE A 234 12.75 18.83 10.55
N SER A 235 12.38 20.07 10.23
CA SER A 235 12.83 21.24 10.99
C SER A 235 12.22 21.26 12.39
N ASP A 236 12.89 21.94 13.32
CA ASP A 236 12.38 22.16 14.67
C ASP A 236 11.01 22.85 14.67
N GLU A 237 10.77 23.75 13.70
CA GLU A 237 9.48 24.43 13.50
C GLU A 237 8.37 23.44 13.12
N GLN A 238 8.63 22.52 12.18
CA GLN A 238 7.66 21.49 11.78
C GLN A 238 7.33 20.55 12.96
N LEU A 239 8.33 20.17 13.75
CA LEU A 239 8.12 19.32 14.93
C LEU A 239 7.36 20.06 16.04
N ALA A 240 7.65 21.35 16.25
CA ALA A 240 6.92 22.19 17.19
C ALA A 240 5.46 22.39 16.76
N ALA A 241 5.21 22.64 15.47
CA ALA A 241 3.87 22.76 14.92
C ALA A 241 3.05 21.47 15.09
N LEU A 242 3.67 20.29 14.83
CA LEU A 242 3.04 19.00 15.08
C LEU A 242 2.67 18.83 16.56
N ARG A 243 3.60 19.16 17.48
CA ARG A 243 3.35 19.10 18.93
C ARG A 243 2.16 19.98 19.31
N ASP A 244 2.13 21.23 18.83
CA ASP A 244 1.10 22.20 19.18
C ASP A 244 -0.27 21.77 18.62
N ALA A 245 -0.31 21.24 17.39
CA ALA A 245 -1.51 20.68 16.80
C ALA A 245 -2.05 19.47 17.60
N VAL A 246 -1.16 18.58 18.06
CA VAL A 246 -1.55 17.45 18.92
C VAL A 246 -2.10 17.96 20.26
N ALA A 247 -1.44 18.94 20.88
CA ALA A 247 -1.91 19.52 22.14
C ALA A 247 -3.28 20.19 22.00
N GLN A 248 -3.53 20.87 20.89
CA GLN A 248 -4.83 21.49 20.59
C GLN A 248 -5.93 20.45 20.37
N ALA A 249 -5.64 19.34 19.69
CA ALA A 249 -6.61 18.27 19.44
C ALA A 249 -7.02 17.50 20.71
N MET A 250 -6.28 17.65 21.80
CA MET A 250 -6.55 17.01 23.10
C MET A 250 -7.40 17.87 24.05
N GLN A 251 -7.72 19.11 23.69
CA GLN A 251 -8.55 20.04 24.47
C GLN A 251 -10.02 19.97 24.03
#